data_AF-A0A6A6EBX1-F1
#
_entry.id   AF-A0A6A6EBX1-F1
#
_cell.length_a   1.000
_cell.length_b   1.000
_cell.length_c   1.000
_cell.angle_alpha   90.00
_cell.angle_beta   90.00
_cell.angle_gamma   90.00
#
_symmetry.space_group_name_H-M   'P 1'
#
loop_
_entity.id
_entity.type
_entity.pdbx_description
1 polymer ?
#
loop_
_entity_poly.entity_id
_entity_poly.type
_entity_poly.pdbx_seq_one_letter_code
_entity_poly.pdbx_strand_id
1 'polypeptide(L)'
;MSNANDYTIGWICAITTEYVAALQFLDKKHGQPEYLPPNDNNDYTLGEVGKHNVVVAVLPEGQYGISSAASVARDMMRSFPNVRIGLMVGIGGGAPSEKHDIRLGDIVVSAPRDGHGGVFQYAFGKTVQDQSFKTTGFLNQPPAVLLAAVNGLKAHYESEGHGFEAAINGILHKKPRLRNKYKRPDPSSDRLYQSTVTHPPNNDASCAEVCGDDRSQLRKRCERAEYDDNPAIHYGLIASADQLMKDALVRDRLAEAKNVLCFEMEAAGLMNQFPCLVIRGICDYSDTHKNKEWQGHAAMAAAAYAKDLLYRIPPNRLEAERRIGDILSKST
;
A
#
# COMPACT_ATOMS: atom_id res chain seq x y z
N MET A 1 15.97 -2.76 26.24
CA MET A 1 14.62 -3.19 26.64
C MET A 1 13.66 -2.20 26.02
N SER A 2 12.62 -2.67 25.35
CA SER A 2 11.75 -1.83 24.49
C SER A 2 10.42 -1.59 25.21
N ASN A 3 10.15 -0.36 25.67
CA ASN A 3 8.88 -0.04 26.32
C ASN A 3 7.80 0.22 25.25
N ALA A 4 6.65 -0.44 25.36
CA ALA A 4 5.54 -0.30 24.40
C ALA A 4 5.01 1.15 24.29
N ASN A 5 5.19 1.96 25.33
CA ASN A 5 4.81 3.37 25.34
C ASN A 5 5.73 4.26 24.47
N ASP A 6 6.88 3.75 24.04
CA ASP A 6 7.82 4.54 23.24
C ASP A 6 7.43 4.58 21.76
N TYR A 7 6.51 3.72 21.32
CA TYR A 7 6.11 3.56 19.91
C TYR A 7 4.93 4.45 19.58
N THR A 8 5.09 5.27 18.54
CA THR A 8 4.12 6.30 18.13
C THR A 8 3.51 6.06 16.76
N ILE A 9 4.09 5.14 15.98
CA ILE A 9 3.66 4.82 14.62
C ILE A 9 3.39 3.33 14.51
N GLY A 10 2.18 2.98 14.05
CA GLY A 10 1.87 1.62 13.64
C GLY A 10 2.02 1.44 12.13
N TRP A 11 2.69 0.37 11.70
CA TRP A 11 2.85 0.01 10.29
C TRP A 11 2.28 -1.38 10.08
N ILE A 12 1.21 -1.50 9.30
CA ILE A 12 0.52 -2.77 9.03
C ILE A 12 0.84 -3.23 7.60
N CYS A 13 1.17 -4.51 7.48
CA CYS A 13 1.39 -5.22 6.22
C CYS A 13 0.35 -6.37 6.11
N ALA A 14 -0.21 -6.60 4.92
CA ALA A 14 -1.16 -7.67 4.66
C ALA A 14 -0.51 -9.05 4.52
N ILE A 15 0.67 -9.12 3.90
CA ILE A 15 1.32 -10.41 3.63
C ILE A 15 2.80 -10.42 4.00
N THR A 16 3.36 -11.62 4.16
CA THR A 16 4.79 -11.85 4.47
C THR A 16 5.74 -11.14 3.50
N THR A 17 5.38 -11.03 2.20
CA THR A 17 6.20 -10.30 1.23
C THR A 17 6.37 -8.82 1.61
N GLU A 18 5.28 -8.17 2.00
CA GLU A 18 5.26 -6.76 2.37
C GLU A 18 5.94 -6.55 3.72
N TYR A 19 5.69 -7.45 4.68
CA TYR A 19 6.34 -7.41 5.99
C TYR A 19 7.86 -7.50 5.86
N VAL A 20 8.37 -8.46 5.09
CA VAL A 20 9.82 -8.59 4.85
C VAL A 20 10.40 -7.31 4.24
N ALA A 21 9.70 -6.69 3.28
CA ALA A 21 10.13 -5.41 2.70
C ALA A 21 10.16 -4.29 3.74
N ALA A 22 9.09 -4.09 4.50
CA ALA A 22 9.01 -3.10 5.57
C ALA A 22 10.18 -3.23 6.57
N LEU A 23 10.49 -4.47 6.99
CA LEU A 23 11.59 -4.73 7.92
C LEU A 23 12.99 -4.41 7.37
N GLN A 24 13.16 -4.26 6.05
CA GLN A 24 14.43 -3.84 5.46
C GLN A 24 14.63 -2.32 5.48
N PHE A 25 13.54 -1.56 5.60
CA PHE A 25 13.57 -0.11 5.60
C PHE A 25 13.62 0.51 7.01
N LEU A 26 13.51 -0.30 8.07
CA LEU A 26 13.88 0.12 9.43
C LEU A 26 15.37 0.48 9.50
N ASP A 27 15.69 1.63 10.07
CA ASP A 27 17.08 2.04 10.34
C ASP A 27 17.70 1.17 11.43
N LYS A 28 16.88 0.82 12.42
CA LYS A 28 17.27 -0.03 13.54
C LYS A 28 16.11 -0.94 13.92
N LYS A 29 16.43 -2.20 14.21
CA LYS A 29 15.49 -3.14 14.85
C LYS A 29 15.71 -3.11 16.36
N HIS A 30 14.62 -3.09 17.11
CA HIS A 30 14.62 -3.20 18.55
C HIS A 30 14.43 -4.66 18.98
N GLY A 31 14.57 -4.94 20.28
CA GLY A 31 14.23 -6.24 20.85
C GLY A 31 12.73 -6.53 20.74
N GLN A 32 12.36 -7.80 20.86
CA GLN A 32 10.95 -8.22 20.86
C GLN A 32 10.15 -7.56 22.00
N PRO A 33 8.82 -7.41 21.85
CA PRO A 33 7.96 -6.99 22.95
C PRO A 33 8.12 -7.93 24.15
N GLU A 34 8.31 -7.38 25.34
CA GLU A 34 8.47 -8.17 26.58
C GLU A 34 7.15 -8.80 27.05
N TYR A 35 6.03 -8.12 26.76
CA TYR A 35 4.70 -8.55 27.12
C TYR A 35 3.71 -8.12 26.05
N LEU A 36 2.84 -9.05 25.66
CA LEU A 36 1.64 -8.79 24.89
C LEU A 36 0.43 -9.27 25.71
N PRO A 37 -0.71 -8.56 25.65
CA PRO A 37 -1.96 -9.05 26.24
C PRO A 37 -2.29 -10.46 25.72
N PRO A 38 -2.84 -11.38 26.54
CA PRO A 38 -3.12 -12.76 26.12
C PRO A 38 -4.04 -12.91 24.90
N ASN A 39 -4.80 -11.87 24.56
CA ASN A 39 -5.75 -11.87 23.44
C ASN A 39 -5.20 -11.13 22.21
N ASP A 40 -3.95 -10.68 22.24
CA ASP A 40 -3.24 -10.13 21.08
C ASP A 40 -2.45 -11.25 20.42
N ASN A 41 -2.92 -11.69 19.25
CA ASN A 41 -2.31 -12.77 18.47
C ASN A 41 -1.37 -12.25 17.37
N ASN A 42 -1.10 -10.95 17.32
CA ASN A 42 -0.26 -10.37 16.29
C ASN A 42 1.22 -10.68 16.53
N ASP A 43 1.96 -10.88 15.45
CA ASP A 43 3.42 -10.82 15.47
C ASP A 43 3.86 -9.37 15.24
N TYR A 44 4.76 -8.87 16.09
CA TYR A 44 5.29 -7.52 15.98
C TYR A 44 6.81 -7.52 15.83
N THR A 45 7.30 -6.71 14.90
CA THR A 45 8.68 -6.25 14.90
C THR A 45 8.73 -4.78 15.31
N LEU A 46 9.58 -4.49 16.28
CA LEU A 46 9.82 -3.15 16.78
C LEU A 46 11.07 -2.56 16.14
N GLY A 47 11.04 -1.25 15.85
CA GLY A 47 12.21 -0.58 15.30
C GLY A 47 12.11 0.94 15.24
N GLU A 48 13.02 1.52 14.50
CA GLU A 48 13.17 2.96 14.29
C GLU A 48 13.21 3.28 12.80
N VAL A 49 12.57 4.39 12.43
CA VAL A 49 12.75 5.06 11.14
C VAL A 49 12.98 6.54 11.39
N GLY A 50 14.15 7.04 11.00
CA GLY A 50 14.56 8.41 11.26
C GLY A 50 14.67 8.70 12.75
N LYS A 51 13.67 9.41 13.30
CA LYS A 51 13.57 9.74 14.74
C LYS A 51 12.31 9.16 15.39
N HIS A 52 11.65 8.23 14.71
CA HIS A 52 10.36 7.68 15.11
C HIS A 52 10.47 6.21 15.46
N ASN A 53 9.89 5.83 16.59
CA ASN A 53 9.72 4.43 16.96
C ASN A 53 8.48 3.86 16.28
N VAL A 54 8.68 2.78 15.52
CA VAL A 54 7.67 2.13 14.68
C VAL A 54 7.42 0.72 15.19
N VAL A 55 6.14 0.36 15.35
CA VAL A 55 5.70 -1.03 15.53
C VAL A 55 5.16 -1.54 14.20
N VAL A 56 5.77 -2.60 13.67
CA VAL A 56 5.36 -3.22 12.42
C VAL A 56 4.62 -4.52 12.72
N ALA A 57 3.44 -4.71 12.15
CA ALA A 57 2.67 -5.95 12.23
C ALA A 57 2.39 -6.52 10.84
N VAL A 58 2.14 -7.82 10.79
CA VAL A 58 1.64 -8.53 9.61
C VAL A 58 0.33 -9.22 9.96
N LEU A 59 -0.60 -9.27 9.00
CA LEU A 59 -1.83 -10.04 9.16
C LEU A 59 -1.52 -11.54 9.33
N PRO A 60 -2.35 -12.30 10.07
CA PRO A 60 -2.15 -13.74 10.25
C PRO A 60 -2.11 -14.50 8.93
N GLU A 61 -1.29 -15.55 8.86
CA GLU A 61 -1.14 -16.37 7.64
C GLU A 61 -2.50 -16.89 7.14
N GLY A 62 -2.75 -16.73 5.85
CA GLY A 62 -4.02 -17.12 5.21
C GLY A 62 -5.20 -16.19 5.51
N GLN A 63 -5.01 -15.13 6.29
CA GLN A 63 -6.01 -14.11 6.55
C GLN A 63 -5.60 -12.79 5.89
N TYR A 64 -6.49 -12.22 5.11
CA TYR A 64 -6.34 -10.91 4.49
C TYR A 64 -7.73 -10.29 4.35
N GLY A 65 -7.79 -9.03 3.94
CA GLY A 65 -9.04 -8.29 3.87
C GLY A 65 -9.28 -7.36 5.07
N ILE A 66 -10.41 -6.67 4.99
CA ILE A 66 -10.86 -5.57 5.85
C ILE A 66 -10.94 -6.01 7.32
N SER A 67 -11.55 -7.17 7.59
CA SER A 67 -11.80 -7.66 8.96
C SER A 67 -10.53 -8.05 9.71
N SER A 68 -9.58 -8.67 9.00
CA SER A 68 -8.28 -9.06 9.54
C SER A 68 -7.44 -7.81 9.84
N ALA A 69 -7.36 -6.87 8.90
CA ALA A 69 -6.66 -5.61 9.10
C ALA A 69 -7.20 -4.81 10.30
N ALA A 70 -8.53 -4.69 10.42
CA ALA A 70 -9.16 -4.03 11.56
C ALA A 70 -8.83 -4.70 12.90
N SER A 71 -8.78 -6.04 12.93
CA SER A 71 -8.43 -6.79 14.14
C SER A 71 -6.97 -6.58 14.54
N VAL A 72 -6.04 -6.66 13.58
CA VAL A 72 -4.61 -6.38 13.81
C VAL A 72 -4.42 -4.97 14.36
N ALA A 73 -5.05 -3.97 13.73
CA ALA A 73 -4.95 -2.58 14.16
C ALA A 73 -5.50 -2.37 15.57
N ARG A 74 -6.67 -2.97 15.89
CA ARG A 74 -7.27 -2.90 17.22
C ARG A 74 -6.33 -3.44 18.29
N ASP A 75 -5.74 -4.60 18.07
CA ASP A 75 -4.88 -5.23 19.06
C ASP A 75 -3.52 -4.50 19.17
N MET A 76 -2.98 -3.98 18.06
CA MET A 76 -1.81 -3.08 18.08
C MET A 76 -2.06 -1.84 18.94
N MET A 77 -3.20 -1.17 18.79
CA MET A 77 -3.51 0.02 19.58
C MET A 77 -3.65 -0.27 21.09
N ARG A 78 -4.05 -1.49 21.45
CA ARG A 78 -4.15 -1.92 22.85
C ARG A 78 -2.77 -2.23 23.43
N SER A 79 -1.92 -2.89 22.66
CA SER A 79 -0.57 -3.28 23.08
C SER A 79 0.43 -2.12 23.06
N PHE A 80 0.22 -1.15 22.16
CA PHE A 80 1.06 0.03 21.99
C PHE A 80 0.21 1.31 22.14
N PRO A 81 -0.12 1.71 23.39
CA PRO A 81 -1.10 2.75 23.65
C PRO A 81 -0.66 4.16 23.23
N ASN A 82 0.63 4.37 22.94
CA ASN A 82 1.15 5.66 22.49
C ASN A 82 1.17 5.80 20.95
N VAL A 83 0.65 4.82 20.20
CA VAL A 83 0.48 4.93 18.74
C VAL A 83 -0.51 6.06 18.43
N ARG A 84 -0.12 6.94 17.49
CA ARG A 84 -0.83 8.18 17.13
C ARG A 84 -1.24 8.22 15.67
N ILE A 85 -0.45 7.60 14.79
CA ILE A 85 -0.75 7.46 13.37
C ILE A 85 -0.47 6.03 12.91
N GLY A 86 -1.11 5.67 11.81
CA GLY A 86 -0.92 4.42 11.11
C GLY A 86 -0.32 4.58 9.72
N LEU A 87 0.29 3.51 9.23
CA LEU A 87 0.58 3.30 7.82
C LEU A 87 0.05 1.92 7.42
N MET A 88 -0.66 1.85 6.31
CA MET A 88 -0.97 0.59 5.63
C MET A 88 -0.11 0.53 4.37
N VAL A 89 0.96 -0.26 4.43
CA VAL A 89 1.95 -0.31 3.34
C VAL A 89 2.00 -1.72 2.78
N GLY A 90 1.88 -1.82 1.47
CA GLY A 90 1.89 -3.11 0.83
C GLY A 90 1.88 -3.03 -0.69
N ILE A 91 1.42 -4.09 -1.32
CA ILE A 91 1.20 -4.16 -2.76
C ILE A 91 -0.27 -3.93 -3.09
N GLY A 92 -0.53 -3.50 -4.32
CA GLY A 92 -1.86 -3.37 -4.88
C GLY A 92 -1.83 -3.59 -6.38
N GLY A 93 -3.01 -3.70 -6.98
CA GLY A 93 -3.17 -3.72 -8.42
C GLY A 93 -3.41 -2.31 -8.96
N GLY A 94 -2.72 -1.92 -10.02
CA GLY A 94 -2.82 -0.61 -10.64
C GLY A 94 -4.06 -0.50 -11.53
N ALA A 95 -4.55 0.72 -11.71
CA ALA A 95 -5.62 1.07 -12.63
C ALA A 95 -5.12 2.08 -13.68
N PRO A 96 -4.35 1.64 -14.70
CA PRO A 96 -3.84 2.53 -15.72
C PRO A 96 -4.98 3.17 -16.52
N SER A 97 -4.83 4.43 -16.89
CA SER A 97 -5.76 5.17 -17.73
C SER A 97 -5.00 6.14 -18.62
N GLU A 98 -5.70 6.81 -19.54
CA GLU A 98 -5.08 7.87 -20.36
C GLU A 98 -4.49 9.01 -19.52
N LYS A 99 -5.06 9.27 -18.34
CA LYS A 99 -4.59 10.31 -17.41
C LYS A 99 -3.46 9.85 -16.50
N HIS A 100 -3.37 8.54 -16.26
CA HIS A 100 -2.49 7.95 -15.27
C HIS A 100 -1.79 6.72 -15.86
N ASP A 101 -0.56 6.93 -16.34
CA ASP A 101 0.30 5.86 -16.84
C ASP A 101 0.95 5.09 -15.67
N ILE A 102 0.11 4.32 -14.97
CA ILE A 102 0.52 3.48 -13.86
C ILE A 102 1.21 2.23 -14.40
N ARG A 103 2.39 1.94 -13.87
CA ARG A 103 3.25 0.83 -14.29
C ARG A 103 3.59 -0.12 -13.14
N LEU A 104 4.06 -1.32 -13.46
CA LEU A 104 4.50 -2.24 -12.41
C LEU A 104 5.75 -1.67 -11.72
N GLY A 105 5.78 -1.74 -10.39
CA GLY A 105 6.79 -1.11 -9.55
C GLY A 105 6.48 0.34 -9.14
N ASP A 106 5.52 1.02 -9.80
CA ASP A 106 5.06 2.34 -9.36
C ASP A 106 4.46 2.30 -7.96
N ILE A 107 4.35 3.48 -7.34
CA ILE A 107 3.77 3.65 -6.01
C ILE A 107 2.50 4.47 -6.12
N VAL A 108 1.43 4.03 -5.48
CA VAL A 108 0.19 4.79 -5.30
C VAL A 108 0.02 5.14 -3.83
N VAL A 109 -0.16 6.42 -3.54
CA VAL A 109 -0.34 6.96 -2.19
C VAL A 109 -1.76 7.52 -2.09
N SER A 110 -2.50 7.08 -1.07
CA SER A 110 -3.86 7.57 -0.85
C SER A 110 -3.85 9.07 -0.56
N ALA A 111 -4.55 9.87 -1.36
CA ALA A 111 -4.65 11.31 -1.17
C ALA A 111 -6.11 11.78 -1.35
N PRO A 112 -6.62 12.65 -0.46
CA PRO A 112 -7.97 13.19 -0.58
C PRO A 112 -8.17 13.96 -1.89
N ARG A 113 -9.23 13.64 -2.63
CA ARG A 113 -9.57 14.29 -3.90
C ARG A 113 -11.04 14.06 -4.24
N ASP A 114 -11.67 15.01 -4.94
CA ASP A 114 -13.00 14.86 -5.53
C ASP A 114 -14.09 14.37 -4.55
N GLY A 115 -14.03 14.84 -3.29
CA GLY A 115 -14.98 14.47 -2.24
C GLY A 115 -14.70 13.14 -1.53
N HIS A 116 -13.59 12.47 -1.85
CA HIS A 116 -13.13 11.24 -1.20
C HIS A 116 -11.94 11.50 -0.26
N GLY A 117 -11.87 10.76 0.84
CA GLY A 117 -10.76 10.83 1.81
C GLY A 117 -9.44 10.18 1.34
N GLY A 118 -9.37 9.70 0.10
CA GLY A 118 -8.20 8.99 -0.47
C GLY A 118 -8.36 7.47 -0.52
N VAL A 119 -9.36 6.91 0.16
CA VAL A 119 -9.76 5.50 0.04
C VAL A 119 -11.26 5.40 -0.25
N PHE A 120 -11.65 4.47 -1.11
CA PHE A 120 -13.03 4.22 -1.52
C PHE A 120 -13.39 2.75 -1.36
N GLN A 121 -14.35 2.45 -0.48
CA GLN A 121 -14.85 1.07 -0.29
C GLN A 121 -15.87 0.71 -1.38
N TYR A 122 -15.41 0.17 -2.51
CA TYR A 122 -16.26 0.02 -3.70
C TYR A 122 -17.32 -1.09 -3.59
N ALA A 123 -17.16 -2.03 -2.66
CA ALA A 123 -18.09 -3.14 -2.45
C ALA A 123 -19.04 -2.93 -1.25
N PHE A 124 -19.09 -1.75 -0.64
CA PHE A 124 -19.96 -1.48 0.51
C PHE A 124 -21.12 -0.56 0.16
N GLY A 125 -22.33 -1.11 0.18
CA GLY A 125 -23.47 -0.43 -0.40
C GLY A 125 -24.74 -1.29 -0.40
N LYS A 126 -25.71 -0.85 -1.19
CA LYS A 126 -27.01 -1.49 -1.31
C LYS A 126 -27.28 -1.88 -2.76
N THR A 127 -27.80 -3.09 -2.93
CA THR A 127 -28.43 -3.53 -4.18
C THR A 127 -29.91 -3.22 -4.11
N VAL A 128 -30.44 -2.57 -5.13
CA VAL A 128 -31.86 -2.25 -5.25
C VAL A 128 -32.36 -2.88 -6.55
N GLN A 129 -33.56 -3.46 -6.51
CA GLN A 129 -34.16 -4.09 -7.68
C GLN A 129 -34.15 -3.12 -8.88
N ASP A 130 -33.70 -3.63 -10.03
CA ASP A 130 -33.60 -2.90 -11.30
C ASP A 130 -32.70 -1.65 -11.28
N GLN A 131 -31.74 -1.58 -10.36
CA GLN A 131 -30.78 -0.46 -10.24
C GLN A 131 -29.34 -0.95 -10.12
N SER A 132 -28.39 -0.10 -10.51
CA SER A 132 -26.97 -0.33 -10.26
C SER A 132 -26.68 -0.32 -8.75
N PHE A 133 -25.64 -1.07 -8.34
CA PHE A 133 -25.15 -1.05 -6.97
C PHE A 133 -24.87 0.39 -6.50
N LYS A 134 -25.37 0.75 -5.33
CA LYS A 134 -25.16 2.08 -4.74
C LYS A 134 -24.21 1.98 -3.56
N THR A 135 -23.02 2.52 -3.70
CA THR A 135 -22.08 2.65 -2.58
C THR A 135 -22.66 3.60 -1.53
N THR A 136 -22.63 3.22 -0.25
CA THR A 136 -23.22 4.02 0.84
C THR A 136 -22.23 4.34 1.98
N GLY A 137 -21.00 3.84 1.90
CA GLY A 137 -19.97 4.06 2.91
C GLY A 137 -19.22 5.38 2.73
N PHE A 138 -18.67 5.89 3.84
CA PHE A 138 -17.69 6.96 3.84
C PHE A 138 -16.47 6.52 4.66
N LEU A 139 -15.29 6.85 4.17
CA LEU A 139 -14.02 6.58 4.84
C LEU A 139 -13.32 7.92 5.12
N ASN A 140 -12.80 8.05 6.33
CA ASN A 140 -12.01 9.20 6.74
C ASN A 140 -10.75 9.38 5.87
N GLN A 141 -10.22 10.59 5.91
CA GLN A 141 -8.94 10.92 5.29
C GLN A 141 -7.76 10.67 6.24
N PRO A 142 -6.54 10.50 5.71
CA PRO A 142 -5.33 10.43 6.53
C PRO A 142 -5.14 11.65 7.44
N PRO A 143 -4.47 11.50 8.60
CA PRO A 143 -4.08 12.60 9.47
C PRO A 143 -3.40 13.77 8.74
N ALA A 144 -3.65 15.00 9.20
CA ALA A 144 -3.08 16.20 8.59
C ALA A 144 -1.54 16.20 8.60
N VAL A 145 -0.91 15.64 9.64
CA VAL A 145 0.55 15.46 9.68
C VAL A 145 1.08 14.59 8.54
N LEU A 146 0.36 13.53 8.17
CA LEU A 146 0.73 12.65 7.06
C LEU A 146 0.52 13.38 5.72
N LEU A 147 -0.60 14.08 5.55
CA LEU A 147 -0.89 14.83 4.32
C LEU A 147 0.12 15.97 4.08
N ALA A 148 0.53 16.67 5.14
CA ALA A 148 1.56 17.69 5.06
C ALA A 148 2.93 17.09 4.66
N ALA A 149 3.28 15.92 5.22
CA ALA A 149 4.50 15.20 4.87
C ALA A 149 4.46 14.70 3.41
N VAL A 150 3.32 14.18 2.94
CA VAL A 150 3.11 13.79 1.54
C VAL A 150 3.38 14.96 0.60
N ASN A 151 2.80 16.15 0.88
CA ASN A 151 3.00 17.31 0.01
C ASN A 151 4.46 17.80 0.03
N GLY A 152 5.10 17.82 1.19
CA GLY A 152 6.51 18.19 1.31
C GLY A 152 7.46 17.20 0.64
N LEU A 153 7.11 15.91 0.63
CA LEU A 153 7.88 14.87 -0.06
C LEU A 153 7.67 14.94 -1.58
N LYS A 154 6.44 15.17 -2.03
CA LYS A 154 6.13 15.42 -3.45
C LYS A 154 6.96 16.56 -4.02
N ALA A 155 7.02 17.70 -3.31
CA ALA A 155 7.83 18.83 -3.73
C ALA A 155 9.33 18.49 -3.78
N HIS A 156 9.83 17.68 -2.84
CA HIS A 156 11.22 17.25 -2.83
C HIS A 156 11.57 16.35 -4.02
N TYR A 157 10.70 15.37 -4.34
CA TYR A 157 10.91 14.49 -5.48
C TYR A 157 10.80 15.25 -6.81
N GLU A 158 9.88 16.21 -6.92
CA GLU A 158 9.80 17.07 -8.12
C GLU A 158 11.08 17.88 -8.35
N SER A 159 11.74 18.33 -7.27
CA SER A 159 12.99 19.11 -7.39
C SER A 159 14.27 18.27 -7.51
N GLU A 160 14.38 17.18 -6.76
CA GLU A 160 15.65 16.44 -6.56
C GLU A 160 15.57 14.98 -7.03
N GLY A 161 14.38 14.49 -7.42
CA GLY A 161 14.12 13.07 -7.64
C GLY A 161 14.08 12.25 -6.36
N HIS A 162 13.95 10.93 -6.50
CA HIS A 162 13.89 9.98 -5.39
C HIS A 162 15.03 8.94 -5.45
N GLY A 163 15.40 8.38 -4.29
CA GLY A 163 16.49 7.40 -4.17
C GLY A 163 16.09 5.92 -4.20
N PHE A 164 14.86 5.57 -4.62
CA PHE A 164 14.30 4.23 -4.41
C PHE A 164 15.15 3.10 -4.98
N GLU A 165 15.57 3.18 -6.24
CA GLU A 165 16.38 2.11 -6.84
C GLU A 165 17.70 1.89 -6.10
N ALA A 166 18.41 2.97 -5.77
CA ALA A 166 19.66 2.91 -5.02
C ALA A 166 19.46 2.29 -3.63
N ALA A 167 18.38 2.68 -2.93
CA ALA A 167 18.05 2.14 -1.62
C ALA A 167 17.75 0.63 -1.68
N ILE A 168 16.89 0.20 -2.63
CA ILE A 168 16.52 -1.19 -2.84
C ILE A 168 17.76 -2.02 -3.20
N ASN A 169 18.54 -1.57 -4.20
CA ASN A 169 19.75 -2.28 -4.63
C ASN A 169 20.79 -2.38 -3.52
N GLY A 170 20.94 -1.33 -2.69
CA GLY A 170 21.80 -1.37 -1.51
C GLY A 170 21.38 -2.43 -0.48
N ILE A 171 20.09 -2.59 -0.23
CA ILE A 171 19.54 -3.65 0.65
C ILE A 171 19.81 -5.03 0.04
N LEU A 172 19.50 -5.22 -1.23
CA LEU A 172 19.67 -6.48 -1.94
C LEU A 172 21.14 -6.88 -2.07
N HIS A 173 22.04 -5.90 -2.16
CA HIS A 173 23.48 -6.15 -2.13
C HIS A 173 23.88 -6.80 -0.81
N LYS A 174 23.46 -6.22 0.32
CA LYS A 174 23.74 -6.68 1.69
C LYS A 174 23.01 -7.96 2.08
N LYS A 175 21.88 -8.29 1.43
CA LYS A 175 21.04 -9.47 1.74
C LYS A 175 20.80 -10.34 0.51
N PRO A 176 21.78 -11.15 0.07
CA PRO A 176 21.68 -11.95 -1.16
C PRO A 176 20.45 -12.87 -1.22
N ARG A 177 20.00 -13.41 -0.08
CA ARG A 177 18.78 -14.25 0.00
C ARG A 177 17.52 -13.56 -0.52
N LEU A 178 17.44 -12.24 -0.40
CA LEU A 178 16.27 -11.47 -0.85
C LEU A 178 16.29 -11.22 -2.37
N ARG A 179 17.45 -11.31 -3.04
CA ARG A 179 17.58 -10.97 -4.47
C ARG A 179 16.63 -11.75 -5.36
N ASN A 180 16.36 -13.02 -5.05
CA ASN A 180 15.52 -13.87 -5.89
C ASN A 180 14.07 -13.36 -5.98
N LYS A 181 13.54 -12.83 -4.87
CA LYS A 181 12.13 -12.42 -4.77
C LYS A 181 11.92 -10.91 -4.88
N TYR A 182 12.91 -10.10 -4.50
CA TYR A 182 12.74 -8.65 -4.30
C TYR A 182 13.52 -7.77 -5.29
N LYS A 183 14.33 -8.35 -6.20
CA LYS A 183 14.96 -7.59 -7.28
C LYS A 183 13.90 -6.99 -8.20
N ARG A 184 14.23 -5.87 -8.84
CA ARG A 184 13.42 -5.35 -9.95
C ARG A 184 13.35 -6.42 -11.04
N PRO A 185 12.15 -6.86 -11.46
CA PRO A 185 12.01 -7.76 -12.60
C PRO A 185 12.49 -7.11 -13.90
N ASP A 186 12.61 -7.91 -14.95
CA ASP A 186 12.95 -7.39 -16.27
C ASP A 186 11.86 -6.40 -16.74
N PRO A 187 12.20 -5.21 -17.27
CA PRO A 187 11.21 -4.25 -17.75
C PRO A 187 10.25 -4.82 -18.79
N SER A 188 10.66 -5.83 -19.57
CA SER A 188 9.78 -6.52 -20.53
C SER A 188 8.65 -7.34 -19.89
N SER A 189 8.73 -7.65 -18.60
CA SER A 189 7.66 -8.32 -17.86
C SER A 189 6.58 -7.36 -17.35
N ASP A 190 6.77 -6.03 -17.52
CA ASP A 190 5.70 -5.04 -17.37
C ASP A 190 4.80 -4.99 -18.62
N ARG A 191 3.72 -5.78 -18.57
CA ARG A 191 2.83 -6.02 -19.71
C ARG A 191 1.39 -5.63 -19.36
N LEU A 192 0.91 -4.56 -19.97
CA LEU A 192 -0.48 -4.13 -19.87
C LEU A 192 -1.27 -4.64 -21.08
N TYR A 193 -2.08 -5.67 -20.87
CA TYR A 193 -2.97 -6.20 -21.89
C TYR A 193 -4.20 -5.30 -22.09
N GLN A 194 -4.80 -5.36 -23.28
CA GLN A 194 -6.12 -4.76 -23.54
C GLN A 194 -7.15 -5.37 -22.59
N SER A 195 -8.11 -4.58 -22.11
CA SER A 195 -9.08 -5.06 -21.10
C SER A 195 -10.03 -6.16 -21.60
N THR A 196 -10.09 -6.39 -22.91
CA THR A 196 -10.81 -7.50 -23.54
C THR A 196 -10.04 -8.82 -23.57
N VAL A 197 -8.73 -8.79 -23.29
CA VAL A 197 -7.90 -10.00 -23.23
C VAL A 197 -8.01 -10.57 -21.82
N THR A 198 -8.38 -11.84 -21.72
CA THR A 198 -8.53 -12.53 -20.45
C THR A 198 -7.51 -13.65 -20.34
N HIS A 199 -6.69 -13.62 -19.29
CA HIS A 199 -5.86 -14.76 -18.91
C HIS A 199 -6.76 -15.88 -18.37
N PRO A 200 -6.67 -17.11 -18.91
CA PRO A 200 -7.49 -18.23 -18.47
C PRO A 200 -7.37 -18.49 -16.97
N PRO A 201 -8.48 -18.80 -16.27
CA PRO A 201 -8.44 -19.11 -14.85
C PRO A 201 -7.61 -20.37 -14.60
N ASN A 202 -6.93 -20.42 -13.44
CA ASN A 202 -6.13 -21.55 -12.96
C ASN A 202 -4.98 -21.96 -13.91
N ASN A 203 -4.47 -21.03 -14.71
CA ASN A 203 -3.29 -21.25 -15.54
C ASN A 203 -2.08 -20.50 -14.94
N ASP A 204 -1.11 -21.25 -14.42
CA ASP A 204 0.12 -20.72 -13.83
C ASP A 204 1.23 -20.43 -14.86
N ALA A 205 1.00 -20.73 -16.14
CA ALA A 205 1.92 -20.35 -17.22
C ALA A 205 1.96 -18.82 -17.38
N SER A 206 3.05 -18.33 -17.96
CA SER A 206 3.25 -16.88 -18.09
C SER A 206 2.21 -16.24 -19.02
N CYS A 207 1.85 -14.98 -18.75
CA CYS A 207 0.90 -14.27 -19.61
C CYS A 207 1.42 -14.13 -21.06
N ALA A 208 2.74 -14.03 -21.25
CA ALA A 208 3.37 -14.02 -22.57
C ALA A 208 3.07 -15.31 -23.36
N GLU A 209 3.22 -16.48 -22.71
CA GLU A 209 2.96 -17.78 -23.35
C GLU A 209 1.48 -18.00 -23.66
N VAL A 210 0.59 -17.60 -22.75
CA VAL A 210 -0.85 -17.94 -22.84
C VAL A 210 -1.63 -16.89 -23.61
N CYS A 211 -1.38 -15.62 -23.33
CA CYS A 211 -2.14 -14.51 -23.89
C CYS A 211 -1.45 -13.91 -25.11
N GLY A 212 -0.18 -14.23 -25.36
CA GLY A 212 0.59 -13.78 -26.51
C GLY A 212 1.39 -12.50 -26.28
N ASP A 213 2.28 -12.26 -27.25
CA ASP A 213 3.18 -11.10 -27.36
C ASP A 213 2.79 -10.19 -28.52
N ASP A 214 1.64 -10.43 -29.14
CA ASP A 214 1.18 -9.57 -30.23
C ASP A 214 0.92 -8.15 -29.71
N ARG A 215 1.48 -7.17 -30.42
CA ARG A 215 1.26 -5.74 -30.17
C ARG A 215 -0.22 -5.36 -30.25
N SER A 216 -1.05 -6.13 -30.96
CA SER A 216 -2.49 -5.91 -31.02
C SER A 216 -3.21 -6.15 -29.69
N GLN A 217 -2.67 -7.04 -28.84
CA GLN A 217 -3.25 -7.43 -27.55
C GLN A 217 -2.72 -6.62 -26.37
N LEU A 218 -1.61 -5.89 -26.57
CA LEU A 218 -1.01 -5.03 -25.57
C LEU A 218 -1.44 -3.57 -25.77
N ARG A 219 -1.58 -2.83 -24.66
CA ARG A 219 -1.68 -1.38 -24.69
C ARG A 219 -0.30 -0.80 -25.05
N LYS A 220 -0.24 -0.06 -26.16
CA LYS A 220 0.98 0.67 -26.53
C LYS A 220 1.25 1.77 -25.51
N ARG A 221 2.45 1.73 -24.90
CA ARG A 221 2.94 2.75 -23.97
C ARG A 221 4.32 3.22 -24.45
N CYS A 222 4.60 4.51 -24.36
CA CYS A 222 5.92 5.03 -24.68
C CYS A 222 6.90 4.66 -23.56
N GLU A 223 8.19 4.59 -23.85
CA GLU A 223 9.18 4.53 -22.77
C GLU A 223 9.11 5.82 -21.95
N ARG A 224 9.33 5.71 -20.64
CA ARG A 224 9.48 6.89 -19.78
C ARG A 224 10.76 7.61 -20.16
N ALA A 225 10.73 8.93 -20.18
CA ALA A 225 11.90 9.73 -20.44
C ALA A 225 12.91 9.62 -19.30
N GLU A 226 14.16 10.00 -19.55
CA GLU A 226 15.25 9.96 -18.56
C GLU A 226 14.95 10.81 -17.31
N TYR A 227 14.16 11.88 -17.47
CA TYR A 227 13.76 12.81 -16.41
C TYR A 227 12.42 12.44 -15.75
N ASP A 228 11.76 11.37 -16.20
CA ASP A 228 10.55 10.88 -15.54
C ASP A 228 10.92 9.98 -14.35
N ASP A 229 10.17 10.11 -13.25
CA ASP A 229 10.31 9.20 -12.11
C ASP A 229 10.05 7.74 -12.52
N ASN A 230 10.97 6.86 -12.12
CA ASN A 230 10.88 5.44 -12.41
C ASN A 230 11.47 4.62 -11.23
N PRO A 231 10.64 4.14 -10.29
CA PRO A 231 9.18 4.10 -10.34
C PRO A 231 8.50 5.45 -10.13
N ALA A 232 7.36 5.68 -10.77
CA ALA A 232 6.58 6.92 -10.59
C ALA A 232 5.71 6.84 -9.32
N ILE A 233 5.41 8.00 -8.73
CA ILE A 233 4.50 8.12 -7.60
C ILE A 233 3.20 8.77 -8.03
N HIS A 234 2.08 8.08 -7.80
CA HIS A 234 0.74 8.58 -8.10
C HIS A 234 0.00 8.87 -6.80
N TYR A 235 -0.69 10.01 -6.75
CA TYR A 235 -1.41 10.47 -5.56
C TYR A 235 -2.90 10.56 -5.86
N GLY A 236 -3.73 9.80 -5.15
CA GLY A 236 -5.17 9.84 -5.36
C GLY A 236 -5.94 8.70 -4.73
N LEU A 237 -7.00 8.26 -5.41
CA LEU A 237 -7.99 7.37 -4.83
C LEU A 237 -7.58 5.90 -4.93
N ILE A 238 -7.57 5.21 -3.80
CA ILE A 238 -7.36 3.76 -3.71
C ILE A 238 -8.70 3.07 -3.42
N ALA A 239 -9.07 2.10 -4.23
CA ALA A 239 -10.28 1.31 -4.09
C ALA A 239 -10.02 0.07 -3.21
N SER A 240 -10.85 -0.12 -2.19
CA SER A 240 -10.70 -1.16 -1.16
C SER A 240 -11.93 -2.07 -1.07
N ALA A 241 -11.73 -3.39 -1.02
CA ALA A 241 -12.79 -4.37 -0.74
C ALA A 241 -12.25 -5.75 -0.34
N ASP A 242 -13.07 -6.59 0.29
CA ASP A 242 -12.74 -8.01 0.55
C ASP A 242 -12.71 -8.90 -0.71
N GLN A 243 -12.88 -8.31 -1.91
CA GLN A 243 -12.85 -9.02 -3.18
C GLN A 243 -11.64 -8.60 -4.00
N LEU A 244 -10.82 -9.57 -4.39
CA LEU A 244 -9.68 -9.33 -5.28
C LEU A 244 -10.16 -8.90 -6.67
N MET A 245 -9.79 -7.69 -7.10
CA MET A 245 -10.10 -7.21 -8.45
C MET A 245 -9.31 -7.99 -9.50
N LYS A 246 -10.06 -8.70 -10.37
CA LYS A 246 -9.55 -9.45 -11.53
C LYS A 246 -10.34 -9.15 -12.82
N ASP A 247 -11.17 -8.12 -12.82
CA ASP A 247 -12.02 -7.74 -13.95
C ASP A 247 -11.56 -6.38 -14.49
N ALA A 248 -10.88 -6.42 -15.64
CA ALA A 248 -10.35 -5.24 -16.30
C ALA A 248 -11.45 -4.24 -16.70
N LEU A 249 -12.65 -4.70 -17.05
CA LEU A 249 -13.76 -3.84 -17.45
C LEU A 249 -14.39 -3.14 -16.24
N VAL A 250 -14.46 -3.80 -15.09
CA VAL A 250 -14.90 -3.17 -13.84
C VAL A 250 -13.84 -2.21 -13.33
N ARG A 251 -12.55 -2.59 -13.39
CA ARG A 251 -11.41 -1.71 -13.09
C ARG A 251 -11.48 -0.44 -13.91
N ASP A 252 -11.57 -0.55 -15.24
CA ASP A 252 -11.60 0.59 -16.17
C ASP A 252 -12.81 1.50 -15.88
N ARG A 253 -14.00 0.92 -15.65
CA ARG A 253 -15.21 1.68 -15.28
C ARG A 253 -15.04 2.46 -13.97
N LEU A 254 -14.41 1.86 -12.95
CA LEU A 254 -14.16 2.55 -11.68
C LEU A 254 -13.06 3.60 -11.80
N ALA A 255 -12.02 3.33 -12.58
CA ALA A 255 -10.97 4.31 -12.89
C ALA A 255 -11.56 5.53 -13.61
N GLU A 256 -12.43 5.33 -14.61
CA GLU A 256 -13.08 6.42 -15.33
C GLU A 256 -14.08 7.19 -14.45
N ALA A 257 -14.97 6.47 -13.74
CA ALA A 257 -16.05 7.10 -13.00
C ALA A 257 -15.62 7.77 -11.68
N LYS A 258 -14.52 7.30 -11.07
CA LYS A 258 -14.08 7.72 -9.72
C LYS A 258 -12.61 8.14 -9.65
N ASN A 259 -11.88 8.09 -10.76
CA ASN A 259 -10.43 8.36 -10.78
C ASN A 259 -9.65 7.45 -9.82
N VAL A 260 -10.07 6.18 -9.71
CA VAL A 260 -9.36 5.14 -8.95
C VAL A 260 -8.03 4.84 -9.62
N LEU A 261 -6.96 4.79 -8.82
CA LEU A 261 -5.59 4.55 -9.28
C LEU A 261 -5.08 3.15 -8.92
N CYS A 262 -5.60 2.57 -7.84
CA CYS A 262 -5.13 1.29 -7.32
C CYS A 262 -6.28 0.54 -6.63
N PHE A 263 -6.22 -0.79 -6.64
CA PHE A 263 -7.08 -1.69 -5.89
C PHE A 263 -6.28 -2.48 -4.86
N GLU A 264 -6.81 -2.57 -3.65
CA GLU A 264 -6.27 -3.37 -2.53
C GLU A 264 -7.42 -3.88 -1.66
N MET A 265 -7.13 -4.61 -0.58
CA MET A 265 -8.16 -5.36 0.15
C MET A 265 -8.29 -5.02 1.64
N GLU A 266 -7.45 -4.16 2.23
CA GLU A 266 -7.40 -3.99 3.69
C GLU A 266 -7.86 -2.61 4.17
N ALA A 267 -7.52 -1.55 3.44
CA ALA A 267 -7.53 -0.19 3.98
C ALA A 267 -8.92 0.29 4.46
N ALA A 268 -10.01 -0.15 3.82
CA ALA A 268 -11.36 0.20 4.26
C ALA A 268 -11.66 -0.21 5.71
N GLY A 269 -10.99 -1.25 6.23
CA GLY A 269 -11.12 -1.68 7.64
C GLY A 269 -10.39 -0.78 8.62
N LEU A 270 -9.46 0.05 8.13
CA LEU A 270 -8.58 0.88 8.95
C LEU A 270 -9.04 2.33 9.01
N MET A 271 -9.37 2.95 7.87
CA MET A 271 -9.45 4.41 7.75
C MET A 271 -10.30 5.11 8.83
N ASN A 272 -11.39 4.50 9.28
CA ASN A 272 -12.30 5.09 10.26
C ASN A 272 -11.89 4.89 11.72
N GLN A 273 -11.02 3.92 12.04
CA GLN A 273 -10.66 3.55 13.41
C GLN A 273 -9.15 3.65 13.70
N PHE A 274 -8.34 3.60 12.65
CA PHE A 274 -6.89 3.65 12.69
C PHE A 274 -6.44 4.74 11.70
N PRO A 275 -6.26 6.00 12.16
CA PRO A 275 -5.91 7.12 11.29
C PRO A 275 -4.58 6.86 10.56
N CYS A 276 -4.67 6.45 9.30
CA CYS A 276 -3.52 5.99 8.54
C CYS A 276 -3.42 6.56 7.13
N LEU A 277 -2.22 6.53 6.57
CA LEU A 277 -1.97 6.70 5.14
C LEU A 277 -1.80 5.32 4.49
N VAL A 278 -2.36 5.14 3.30
CA VAL A 278 -2.23 3.92 2.51
C VAL A 278 -1.21 4.12 1.40
N ILE A 279 -0.24 3.21 1.29
CA ILE A 279 0.85 3.26 0.31
C ILE A 279 0.93 1.89 -0.36
N ARG A 280 0.72 1.84 -1.67
CA ARG A 280 0.68 0.60 -2.45
C ARG A 280 1.70 0.60 -3.57
N GLY A 281 2.60 -0.37 -3.56
CA GLY A 281 3.44 -0.68 -4.71
C GLY A 281 2.65 -1.50 -5.72
N ILE A 282 2.71 -1.15 -6.99
CA ILE A 282 1.90 -1.79 -8.02
C ILE A 282 2.56 -3.08 -8.49
N CYS A 283 1.89 -4.21 -8.27
CA CYS A 283 2.41 -5.55 -8.64
C CYS A 283 1.61 -6.25 -9.74
N ASP A 284 0.39 -5.80 -10.02
CA ASP A 284 -0.42 -6.28 -11.14
C ASP A 284 -1.35 -5.14 -11.63
N TYR A 285 -2.18 -5.39 -12.64
CA TYR A 285 -3.09 -4.39 -13.20
C TYR A 285 -4.55 -4.58 -12.80
N SER A 286 -4.85 -5.24 -11.67
CA SER A 286 -6.23 -5.46 -11.23
C SER A 286 -7.10 -6.14 -12.28
N ASP A 287 -6.52 -7.06 -13.03
CA ASP A 287 -7.18 -7.87 -14.03
C ASP A 287 -6.79 -9.36 -13.86
N THR A 288 -7.04 -10.15 -14.90
CA THR A 288 -6.76 -11.59 -14.90
C THR A 288 -5.26 -11.90 -14.99
N HIS A 289 -4.41 -10.96 -15.42
CA HIS A 289 -2.96 -11.12 -15.62
C HIS A 289 -2.18 -10.85 -14.33
N LYS A 290 -2.40 -11.67 -13.31
CA LYS A 290 -1.68 -11.54 -12.04
C LYS A 290 -0.19 -11.74 -12.23
N ASN A 291 0.61 -10.84 -11.67
CA ASN A 291 2.06 -10.90 -11.81
C ASN A 291 2.75 -11.04 -10.44
N LYS A 292 3.04 -12.29 -10.07
CA LYS A 292 3.69 -12.62 -8.79
C LYS A 292 5.16 -12.17 -8.75
N GLU A 293 5.81 -12.03 -9.91
CA GLU A 293 7.22 -11.65 -10.01
C GLU A 293 7.47 -10.22 -9.47
N TRP A 294 6.52 -9.31 -9.68
CA TRP A 294 6.64 -7.92 -9.26
C TRP A 294 6.32 -7.66 -7.80
N GLN A 295 5.68 -8.60 -7.08
CA GLN A 295 5.23 -8.38 -5.70
C GLN A 295 6.35 -7.97 -4.75
N GLY A 296 7.53 -8.62 -4.84
CA GLY A 296 8.64 -8.29 -3.96
C GLY A 296 9.22 -6.90 -4.24
N HIS A 297 9.45 -6.56 -5.50
CA HIS A 297 9.97 -5.24 -5.87
C HIS A 297 8.98 -4.12 -5.55
N ALA A 298 7.69 -4.31 -5.87
CA ALA A 298 6.62 -3.37 -5.55
C ALA A 298 6.52 -3.12 -4.03
N ALA A 299 6.60 -4.18 -3.21
CA ALA A 299 6.63 -4.05 -1.76
C ALA A 299 7.84 -3.24 -1.26
N MET A 300 9.02 -3.45 -1.87
CA MET A 300 10.22 -2.67 -1.54
C MET A 300 10.08 -1.20 -1.92
N ALA A 301 9.48 -0.88 -3.07
CA ALA A 301 9.23 0.50 -3.50
C ALA A 301 8.26 1.21 -2.55
N ALA A 302 7.16 0.55 -2.16
CA ALA A 302 6.20 1.10 -1.19
C ALA A 302 6.83 1.34 0.19
N ALA A 303 7.65 0.40 0.67
CA ALA A 303 8.37 0.53 1.93
C ALA A 303 9.44 1.63 1.89
N ALA A 304 10.10 1.84 0.74
CA ALA A 304 11.03 2.94 0.54
C ALA A 304 10.34 4.29 0.64
N TYR A 305 9.19 4.45 -0.03
CA TYR A 305 8.38 5.66 0.08
C TYR A 305 7.92 5.91 1.52
N ALA A 306 7.44 4.86 2.21
CA ALA A 306 7.04 4.97 3.61
C ALA A 306 8.18 5.44 4.51
N LYS A 307 9.42 4.98 4.26
CA LYS A 307 10.60 5.46 4.97
C LYS A 307 10.81 6.96 4.76
N ASP A 308 10.88 7.40 3.52
CA ASP A 308 11.13 8.81 3.18
C ASP A 308 10.04 9.73 3.75
N LEU A 309 8.79 9.27 3.75
CA LEU A 309 7.67 9.96 4.38
C LEU A 309 7.90 10.18 5.88
N LEU A 310 8.33 9.14 6.61
CA LEU A 310 8.59 9.24 8.05
C LEU A 310 9.77 10.16 8.36
N TYR A 311 10.81 10.16 7.53
CA TYR A 311 11.91 11.13 7.62
C TYR A 311 11.45 12.58 7.45
N ARG A 312 10.32 12.79 6.77
CA ARG A 312 9.77 14.13 6.54
C ARG A 312 8.95 14.68 7.70
N ILE A 313 8.54 13.84 8.65
CA ILE A 313 7.72 14.23 9.79
C ILE A 313 8.64 14.61 10.98
N PRO A 314 8.57 15.84 11.50
CA PRO A 314 9.26 16.19 12.73
C PRO A 314 8.64 15.49 13.95
N PRO A 315 9.42 14.98 14.92
CA PRO A 315 8.90 14.27 16.11
C PRO A 315 7.84 15.05 16.90
N ASN A 316 8.06 16.35 17.11
CA ASN A 316 7.14 17.21 17.85
C ASN A 316 5.76 17.35 17.17
N ARG A 317 5.68 17.20 15.84
CA ARG A 317 4.40 17.19 15.12
C ARG A 317 3.63 15.90 15.38
N LEU A 318 4.34 14.78 15.44
CA LEU A 318 3.75 13.49 15.74
C LEU A 318 3.30 13.40 17.20
N GLU A 319 4.10 13.91 18.15
CA GLU A 319 3.75 13.97 19.57
C GLU A 319 2.52 14.84 19.87
N ALA A 320 2.23 15.81 19.00
CA ALA A 320 1.05 16.66 19.08
C ALA A 320 -0.24 15.97 18.59
N GLU A 321 -0.13 14.93 17.76
CA GLU A 321 -1.29 14.12 17.36
C GLU A 321 -1.85 13.36 18.55
N ARG A 322 -3.17 13.20 18.63
CA ARG A 322 -3.77 12.42 19.73
C ARG A 322 -3.43 10.94 19.57
N ARG A 323 -3.29 10.23 20.69
CA ARG A 323 -3.17 8.77 20.67
C ARG A 323 -4.45 8.19 20.08
N ILE A 324 -4.34 7.13 19.28
CA ILE A 324 -5.52 6.60 18.57
C ILE A 324 -6.55 6.07 19.57
N GLY A 325 -6.12 5.44 20.67
CA GLY A 325 -7.02 5.00 21.75
C GLY A 325 -7.85 6.13 22.37
N ASP A 326 -7.29 7.34 22.46
CA ASP A 326 -7.99 8.52 23.01
C ASP A 326 -9.02 9.10 22.02
N ILE A 327 -8.82 8.88 20.71
CA ILE A 327 -9.77 9.30 19.66
C ILE A 327 -11.01 8.39 19.70
N LEU A 328 -10.80 7.08 19.85
CA LEU A 328 -11.88 6.09 19.83
C LEU A 328 -12.74 6.12 21.09
N SER A 329 -12.14 6.37 22.27
CA SER A 329 -12.87 6.43 23.55
C SER A 329 -13.81 7.63 23.70
N LYS A 330 -13.64 8.69 22.89
CA LYS A 330 -14.51 9.88 22.88
C LYS A 330 -15.68 9.79 21.89
N SER A 331 -15.74 8.72 21.09
CA SER A 331 -16.76 8.53 20.05
C SER A 331 -17.92 7.63 20.51
N THR A 332 -17.87 7.16 21.76
CA THR A 332 -18.93 6.44 22.49
C THR A 332 -19.49 7.31 23.60
#